data_AF-A0A7S2GUP4-F1
#
_entry.id   AF-A0A7S2GUP4-F1
#
_cell.length_a   1.000
_cell.length_b   1.000
_cell.length_c   1.000
_cell.angle_alpha   90.00
_cell.angle_beta   90.00
_cell.angle_gamma   90.00
#
_symmetry.space_group_name_H-M   'P 1'
#
loop_
_entity.id
_entity.type
_entity.pdbx_description
1 polymer ?
#
loop_
_entity_poly.entity_id
_entity_poly.type
_entity_poly.pdbx_seq_one_letter_code
_entity_poly.pdbx_strand_id
1 'polypeptide(L)'
;MVRLAMQDPLLRDASVVIVDEAHERSLYTDILLGLLKKIQRHRVDLRVIVASASLDAQKFRDFFETAEPKRKKSRWSDRPDQQLKATIAAVAGRCHPVEVFYAAKPVPDMVRGAVEAVWAIHRKRDCPGDVLVFLPGMEEVDDASRLMRERCENNDMLILRLYGSLSSREQ
;
A
#
# COMPACT_ATOMS: atom_id res chain seq x y z
N MET A 1 -7.69 13.71 0.72
CA MET A 1 -9.18 13.56 0.67
C MET A 1 -9.89 14.04 1.93
N VAL A 2 -9.40 13.75 3.15
CA VAL A 2 -10.04 14.23 4.40
C VAL A 2 -10.27 15.75 4.41
N ARG A 3 -9.32 16.54 3.89
CA ARG A 3 -9.46 17.99 3.72
C ARG A 3 -10.60 18.39 2.78
N LEU A 4 -10.86 17.62 1.72
CA LEU A 4 -12.00 17.85 0.82
C LEU A 4 -13.31 17.54 1.52
N ALA A 5 -13.39 16.46 2.30
CA ALA A 5 -14.57 16.14 3.11
C ALA A 5 -14.86 17.18 4.21
N MET A 6 -13.84 17.93 4.68
CA MET A 6 -14.04 19.06 5.59
C MET A 6 -14.60 20.31 4.88
N GLN A 7 -14.34 20.47 3.59
CA GLN A 7 -14.84 21.59 2.78
C GLN A 7 -16.24 21.29 2.21
N ASP A 8 -16.44 20.09 1.68
CA ASP A 8 -17.74 19.56 1.28
C ASP A 8 -17.98 18.18 1.92
N PRO A 9 -18.78 18.12 3.00
CA PRO A 9 -19.12 16.88 3.67
C PRO A 9 -19.85 15.84 2.80
N LEU A 10 -20.41 16.23 1.65
CA LEU A 10 -21.14 15.34 0.74
C LEU A 10 -20.34 14.98 -0.53
N LEU A 11 -19.13 15.53 -0.68
CA LEU A 11 -18.23 15.27 -1.81
C LEU A 11 -18.90 15.45 -3.18
N ARG A 12 -19.80 16.44 -3.35
CA ARG A 12 -20.72 16.58 -4.49
C ARG A 12 -20.02 16.58 -5.85
N ASP A 13 -18.79 17.09 -5.89
CA ASP A 13 -17.98 17.18 -7.11
C ASP A 13 -17.40 15.82 -7.57
N ALA A 14 -17.44 14.79 -6.73
CA ALA A 14 -16.95 13.45 -7.05
C ALA A 14 -18.11 12.46 -7.19
N SER A 15 -18.26 11.78 -8.31
CA SER A 15 -19.23 10.68 -8.47
C SER A 15 -18.68 9.33 -8.01
N VAL A 16 -17.36 9.17 -8.06
CA VAL A 16 -16.64 7.95 -7.69
C VAL A 16 -15.45 8.33 -6.82
N VAL A 17 -15.27 7.58 -5.73
CA VAL A 17 -14.11 7.69 -4.84
C VAL A 17 -13.38 6.36 -4.82
N ILE A 18 -12.09 6.39 -5.16
CA ILE A 18 -11.20 5.23 -5.09
C ILE A 18 -10.29 5.42 -3.88
N VAL A 19 -10.31 4.44 -2.98
CA VAL A 19 -9.40 4.35 -1.84
C VAL A 19 -8.41 3.24 -2.16
N ASP A 20 -7.18 3.63 -2.49
CA ASP A 20 -6.11 2.69 -2.81
C ASP A 20 -5.30 2.32 -1.56
N GLU A 21 -4.59 1.21 -1.63
CA GLU A 21 -3.74 0.66 -0.56
C GLU A 21 -4.41 0.59 0.81
N ALA A 22 -5.69 0.21 0.82
CA ALA A 22 -6.46 0.10 2.06
C ALA A 22 -5.88 -0.94 3.06
N HIS A 23 -4.98 -1.80 2.58
CA HIS A 23 -4.30 -2.81 3.36
C HIS A 23 -3.22 -2.24 4.31
N GLU A 24 -2.70 -1.02 4.07
CA GLU A 24 -1.73 -0.36 4.96
C GLU A 24 -2.33 0.08 6.30
N ARG A 25 -3.68 0.09 6.41
CA ARG A 25 -4.42 0.46 7.64
C ARG A 25 -3.96 1.77 8.28
N SER A 26 -3.73 2.78 7.45
CA SER A 26 -3.42 4.13 7.96
C SER A 26 -4.62 4.73 8.69
N LEU A 27 -4.38 5.53 9.73
CA LEU A 27 -5.42 6.25 10.47
C LEU A 27 -6.34 7.07 9.55
N TYR A 28 -5.75 7.73 8.54
CA TYR A 28 -6.49 8.54 7.60
C TYR A 28 -7.40 7.70 6.70
N THR A 29 -6.93 6.53 6.27
CA THR A 29 -7.73 5.58 5.47
C THR A 29 -8.91 5.08 6.28
N ASP A 30 -8.72 4.71 7.55
CA ASP A 30 -9.81 4.22 8.41
C ASP A 30 -10.87 5.29 8.69
N ILE A 31 -10.44 6.51 9.03
CA ILE A 31 -11.34 7.66 9.21
C ILE A 31 -12.12 7.91 7.91
N LEU A 32 -11.42 7.89 6.78
CA LEU A 32 -12.01 8.11 5.47
C LEU A 32 -13.07 7.04 5.13
N LEU A 33 -12.79 5.76 5.34
CA LEU A 33 -13.76 4.68 5.10
C LEU A 33 -15.01 4.85 5.97
N GLY A 34 -14.84 5.25 7.23
CA GLY A 34 -15.95 5.59 8.13
C GLY A 34 -16.78 6.77 7.64
N LEU A 35 -16.14 7.81 7.11
CA LEU A 35 -16.83 8.97 6.52
C LEU A 35 -17.57 8.57 5.24
N LEU A 36 -16.91 7.86 4.32
CA LEU A 36 -17.52 7.41 3.06
C LEU A 36 -18.75 6.54 3.28
N LYS A 37 -18.69 5.60 4.25
CA LYS A 37 -19.85 4.78 4.65
C LYS A 37 -21.02 5.65 5.12
N LYS A 38 -20.77 6.75 5.86
CA LYS A 38 -21.81 7.69 6.28
C LYS A 38 -22.33 8.52 5.12
N ILE A 39 -21.47 8.99 4.22
CA ILE A 39 -21.85 9.79 3.05
C ILE A 39 -22.73 8.99 2.09
N GLN A 40 -22.41 7.72 1.83
CA GLN A 40 -23.21 6.85 0.95
C GLN A 40 -24.66 6.65 1.43
N ARG A 41 -24.96 6.86 2.72
CA ARG A 41 -26.34 6.85 3.24
C ARG A 41 -27.15 8.08 2.83
N HIS A 42 -26.48 9.20 2.58
CA HIS A 42 -27.11 10.44 2.13
C HIS A 42 -27.03 10.61 0.61
N ARG A 43 -26.05 9.95 0.00
CA ARG A 43 -25.70 10.10 -1.40
C ARG A 43 -25.62 8.73 -2.08
N VAL A 44 -26.77 8.27 -2.55
CA VAL A 44 -26.94 6.95 -3.21
C VAL A 44 -26.24 6.85 -4.56
N ASP A 45 -25.93 8.00 -5.19
CA ASP A 45 -25.17 8.08 -6.44
C ASP A 45 -23.66 7.95 -6.25
N LEU A 46 -23.13 8.11 -5.02
CA LEU A 46 -21.71 8.02 -4.73
C LEU A 46 -21.22 6.56 -4.76
N ARG A 47 -20.32 6.26 -5.69
CA ARG A 47 -19.65 4.96 -5.77
C ARG A 47 -18.32 4.99 -5.03
N VAL A 48 -18.06 3.96 -4.24
CA VAL A 48 -16.79 3.80 -3.51
C VAL A 48 -16.13 2.51 -3.96
N ILE A 49 -14.86 2.60 -4.34
CA ILE A 49 -14.01 1.46 -4.69
C ILE A 49 -12.89 1.42 -3.66
N VAL A 50 -12.72 0.27 -3.01
CA VAL A 50 -11.61 0.04 -2.07
C VAL A 50 -10.68 -0.96 -2.73
N ALA A 51 -9.48 -0.50 -3.07
CA ALA A 51 -8.41 -1.33 -3.62
C ALA A 51 -7.44 -1.76 -2.50
N SER A 52 -7.05 -3.03 -2.52
CA SER A 52 -6.19 -3.68 -1.53
C SER A 52 -5.43 -4.82 -2.18
N ALA A 53 -4.13 -4.91 -1.93
CA ALA A 53 -3.29 -6.04 -2.34
C ALA A 53 -3.47 -7.30 -1.46
N SER A 54 -4.08 -7.17 -0.28
CA SER A 54 -4.28 -8.27 0.66
C SER A 54 -5.63 -8.98 0.50
N LEU A 55 -5.69 -10.26 0.91
CA LEU A 55 -6.88 -11.12 0.85
C LEU A 55 -8.00 -10.72 1.84
N ASP A 56 -7.80 -9.72 2.69
CA ASP A 56 -8.72 -9.34 3.76
C ASP A 56 -9.93 -8.50 3.27
N ALA A 57 -10.34 -8.71 2.01
CA ALA A 57 -11.46 -8.04 1.37
C ALA A 57 -12.80 -8.30 2.09
N GLN A 58 -12.89 -9.43 2.81
CA GLN A 58 -14.06 -9.80 3.62
C GLN A 58 -14.32 -8.78 4.73
N LYS A 59 -13.29 -8.32 5.46
CA LYS A 59 -13.49 -7.32 6.52
C LYS A 59 -13.99 -5.99 5.98
N PHE A 60 -13.52 -5.57 4.80
CA PHE A 60 -14.05 -4.36 4.15
C PHE A 60 -15.50 -4.56 3.73
N ARG A 61 -15.83 -5.70 3.11
CA ARG A 61 -17.21 -6.04 2.78
C ARG A 61 -18.10 -5.98 4.01
N ASP A 62 -17.74 -6.70 5.06
CA ASP A 62 -18.50 -6.75 6.31
C ASP A 62 -18.65 -5.36 6.92
N PHE A 63 -17.58 -4.55 6.91
CA PHE A 63 -17.63 -3.18 7.37
C PHE A 63 -18.67 -2.34 6.62
N PHE A 64 -18.75 -2.42 5.29
CA PHE A 64 -19.75 -1.68 4.51
C PHE A 64 -21.16 -2.27 4.63
N GLU A 65 -21.30 -3.60 4.71
CA GLU A 65 -22.60 -4.30 4.81
C GLU A 65 -23.20 -4.29 6.22
N THR A 66 -22.39 -4.01 7.25
CA THR A 66 -22.85 -3.93 8.65
C THR A 66 -23.83 -2.77 8.83
N ALA A 67 -25.08 -3.11 9.14
CA ALA A 67 -26.05 -2.16 9.65
C ALA A 67 -25.56 -1.64 11.02
N GLU A 68 -25.46 -0.31 11.18
CA GLU A 68 -25.22 0.24 12.52
C GLU A 68 -26.44 -0.06 13.41
N PRO A 69 -26.24 -0.27 14.72
CA PRO A 69 -27.34 -0.52 15.63
C PRO A 69 -28.36 0.60 15.50
N LYS A 70 -29.61 0.22 15.22
CA LYS A 70 -30.77 1.11 15.08
C LYS A 70 -30.74 2.12 16.23
N ARG A 71 -30.34 3.37 15.94
CA ARG A 71 -30.58 4.47 16.89
C ARG A 71 -32.06 4.45 17.20
N LYS A 72 -32.43 4.47 18.48
CA LYS A 72 -33.84 4.51 18.95
C LYS A 72 -34.62 5.42 18.01
N LYS A 73 -35.55 4.83 17.25
CA LYS A 73 -36.34 5.55 16.24
C LYS A 73 -36.85 6.83 16.88
N SER A 74 -36.36 7.99 16.44
CA SER A 74 -37.12 9.20 16.72
C SER A 74 -38.44 9.03 15.97
N ARG A 75 -39.53 9.50 16.56
CA ARG A 75 -40.91 9.35 16.06
C ARG A 75 -41.15 10.00 14.67
N TRP A 76 -40.09 10.50 14.03
CA TRP A 76 -40.04 11.38 12.86
C TRP A 76 -39.00 10.96 11.80
N SER A 77 -38.35 9.80 11.93
CA SER A 77 -37.36 9.34 10.93
C SER A 77 -37.91 8.24 10.03
N ASP A 78 -38.64 8.62 8.98
CA ASP A 78 -39.06 7.73 7.88
C ASP A 78 -37.92 7.48 6.89
N ARG A 79 -36.73 7.13 7.38
CA ARG A 79 -35.63 6.75 6.49
C ARG A 79 -35.60 5.23 6.33
N PRO A 80 -35.66 4.69 5.10
CA PRO A 80 -35.44 3.27 4.89
C PRO A 80 -34.04 2.91 5.39
N ASP A 81 -33.95 1.81 6.14
CA ASP A 81 -32.69 1.19 6.54
C ASP A 81 -32.03 0.66 5.26
N GLN A 82 -31.31 1.52 4.55
CA GLN A 82 -30.68 1.16 3.29
C GLN A 82 -29.37 0.44 3.60
N GLN A 83 -29.41 -0.89 3.52
CA GLN A 83 -28.22 -1.71 3.65
C GLN A 83 -27.34 -1.51 2.42
N LEU A 84 -26.11 -1.03 2.64
CA LEU A 84 -25.11 -0.94 1.59
C LEU A 84 -24.73 -2.38 1.19
N LYS A 85 -24.70 -2.66 -0.10
CA LYS A 85 -24.27 -3.95 -0.65
C LYS A 85 -22.87 -3.79 -1.23
N ALA A 86 -21.92 -4.62 -0.79
CA ALA A 86 -20.55 -4.59 -1.29
C ALA A 86 -20.24 -5.85 -2.11
N THR A 87 -19.42 -5.69 -3.15
CA THR A 87 -18.97 -6.81 -4.01
C THR A 87 -17.46 -6.86 -3.97
N ILE A 88 -16.91 -8.06 -3.77
CA ILE A 88 -15.47 -8.31 -3.83
C ILE A 88 -15.14 -8.73 -5.25
N ALA A 89 -14.25 -7.98 -5.90
CA ALA A 89 -13.64 -8.36 -7.17
C ALA A 89 -12.18 -8.72 -6.91
N ALA A 90 -11.78 -9.93 -7.29
CA ALA A 90 -10.39 -10.38 -7.19
C ALA A 90 -9.78 -10.45 -8.58
N VAL A 91 -8.60 -9.86 -8.74
CA VAL A 91 -7.79 -9.97 -9.95
C VAL A 91 -6.66 -10.95 -9.64
N ALA A 92 -6.59 -12.06 -10.37
CA ALA A 92 -5.52 -13.04 -10.17
C ALA A 92 -4.18 -12.40 -10.57
N GLY A 93 -3.26 -12.30 -9.62
CA GLY A 93 -1.89 -11.90 -9.89
C GLY A 93 -1.17 -12.96 -10.73
N ARG A 94 -0.23 -12.51 -11.57
CA ARG A 94 0.73 -13.39 -12.24
C ARG A 94 1.99 -13.44 -11.38
N CYS A 95 2.08 -14.44 -10.49
CA CYS A 95 3.28 -14.69 -9.71
C CYS A 95 4.08 -15.82 -10.38
N HIS A 96 5.37 -15.58 -10.59
CA HIS A 96 6.30 -16.63 -10.99
C HIS A 96 6.86 -17.30 -9.73
N PRO A 97 7.22 -18.60 -9.77
CA PRO A 97 7.86 -19.25 -8.63
C PRO A 97 9.16 -18.54 -8.26
N VAL A 98 9.36 -18.29 -6.96
CA VAL A 98 10.55 -17.61 -6.43
C VAL A 98 11.30 -18.59 -5.53
N GLU A 99 12.60 -18.76 -5.78
CA GLU A 99 13.49 -19.51 -4.91
C GLU A 99 13.96 -18.64 -3.73
N VAL A 100 13.91 -19.20 -2.51
CA VAL A 100 14.24 -18.47 -1.28
C VAL A 100 15.51 -19.07 -0.66
N PHE A 101 16.49 -18.21 -0.43
CA PHE A 101 17.76 -18.57 0.20
C PHE A 101 17.90 -17.87 1.56
N TYR A 102 18.40 -18.60 2.55
CA TYR A 102 18.63 -18.10 3.91
C TYR A 102 20.12 -18.08 4.25
N ALA A 103 20.54 -17.11 5.05
CA ALA A 103 21.89 -17.10 5.61
C ALA A 103 22.05 -18.27 6.60
N ALA A 104 23.18 -18.98 6.52
CA ALA A 104 23.45 -20.11 7.41
C ALA A 104 23.67 -19.70 8.88
N LYS A 105 24.07 -18.44 9.12
CA LYS A 105 24.29 -17.86 10.44
C LYS A 105 23.74 -16.43 10.49
N PRO A 106 23.37 -15.91 11.67
CA PRO A 106 22.98 -14.52 11.83
C PRO A 106 24.06 -13.57 11.29
N VAL A 107 23.65 -12.54 10.56
CA VAL A 107 24.52 -11.53 9.97
C VAL A 107 24.54 -10.30 10.88
N PRO A 108 25.66 -9.96 11.53
CA PRO A 108 25.73 -8.83 12.46
C PRO A 108 25.59 -7.47 11.77
N ASP A 109 26.12 -7.34 10.55
CA ASP A 109 26.05 -6.13 9.73
C ASP A 109 25.20 -6.42 8.49
N MET A 110 23.92 -6.03 8.58
CA MET A 110 22.96 -6.25 7.50
C MET A 110 23.33 -5.50 6.22
N VAL A 111 23.91 -4.30 6.32
CA VAL A 111 24.27 -3.46 5.17
C VAL A 111 25.39 -4.13 4.38
N ARG A 112 26.47 -4.54 5.06
CA ARG A 112 27.56 -5.27 4.42
C ARG A 112 27.10 -6.61 3.87
N GLY A 113 26.30 -7.36 4.63
CA GLY A 113 25.76 -8.63 4.17
C GLY A 113 24.90 -8.49 2.90
N ALA A 114 24.08 -7.44 2.82
CA ALA A 114 23.29 -7.15 1.62
C ALA A 114 24.19 -6.81 0.43
N VAL A 115 25.19 -5.93 0.60
CA VAL A 115 26.16 -5.57 -0.46
C VAL A 115 26.92 -6.81 -0.96
N GLU A 116 27.35 -7.69 -0.06
CA GLU A 116 28.02 -8.94 -0.43
C GLU A 116 27.11 -9.90 -1.20
N ALA A 117 25.85 -10.02 -0.79
CA ALA A 117 24.86 -10.83 -1.49
C ALA A 117 24.59 -10.31 -2.91
N VAL A 118 24.38 -9.00 -3.06
CA VAL A 118 24.21 -8.33 -4.37
C VAL A 118 25.42 -8.58 -5.26
N TRP A 119 26.62 -8.41 -4.72
CA TRP A 119 27.86 -8.62 -5.47
C TRP A 119 28.06 -10.08 -5.90
N ALA A 120 27.68 -11.04 -5.04
CA ALA A 120 27.71 -12.46 -5.36
C ALA A 120 26.70 -12.82 -6.47
N ILE A 121 25.52 -12.19 -6.47
CA ILE A 121 24.51 -12.35 -7.54
C ILE A 121 25.05 -11.78 -8.85
N HIS A 122 25.54 -10.55 -8.84
CA HIS A 122 26.05 -9.88 -10.04
C HIS A 122 27.21 -10.63 -10.71
N ARG A 123 28.10 -11.27 -9.93
CA ARG A 123 29.20 -12.08 -10.47
C ARG A 123 28.77 -13.40 -11.08
N LYS A 124 27.60 -13.93 -10.70
CA LYS A 124 27.02 -15.11 -11.34
C LYS A 124 26.44 -14.67 -12.69
N ARG A 125 27.30 -14.68 -13.72
CA ARG A 125 27.00 -14.20 -15.08
C ARG A 125 25.80 -14.86 -15.78
N ASP A 126 25.25 -15.92 -15.22
CA ASP A 126 24.16 -16.70 -15.83
C ASP A 126 22.75 -16.17 -15.50
N CYS A 127 22.61 -15.10 -14.72
CA CYS A 127 21.32 -14.54 -14.33
C CYS A 127 21.19 -13.05 -14.73
N PRO A 128 20.76 -12.75 -15.96
CA PRO A 128 20.44 -11.38 -16.34
C PRO A 128 19.17 -10.92 -15.61
N GLY A 129 19.25 -9.80 -14.90
CA GLY A 129 18.12 -9.21 -14.19
C GLY A 129 18.54 -8.11 -13.23
N ASP A 130 17.55 -7.34 -12.75
CA ASP A 130 17.76 -6.30 -11.75
C ASP A 130 17.67 -6.87 -10.33
N VAL A 131 18.32 -6.19 -9.38
CA VAL A 131 18.32 -6.58 -7.97
C VAL A 131 17.65 -5.50 -7.13
N LEU A 132 16.57 -5.87 -6.43
CA LEU A 132 15.92 -5.01 -5.44
C LEU A 132 16.37 -5.40 -4.04
N VAL A 133 16.87 -4.42 -3.27
CA VAL A 133 17.36 -4.62 -1.90
C VAL A 133 16.50 -3.81 -0.95
N PHE A 134 15.99 -4.45 0.10
CA PHE A 134 15.26 -3.80 1.18
C PHE A 134 16.19 -3.53 2.36
N LEU A 135 16.25 -2.27 2.79
CA LEU A 135 17.04 -1.80 3.92
C LEU A 135 16.14 -0.97 4.85
N PRO A 136 16.44 -0.92 6.16
CA PRO A 136 15.51 -0.40 7.17
C PRO A 136 15.33 1.12 7.12
N GLY A 137 16.32 1.87 6.63
CA GLY A 137 16.31 3.32 6.66
C GLY A 137 17.14 3.97 5.58
N MET A 138 17.05 5.30 5.51
CA MET A 138 17.76 6.14 4.54
C MET A 138 19.27 6.04 4.72
N GLU A 139 19.76 6.07 5.97
CA GLU A 139 21.19 5.99 6.27
C GLU A 139 21.78 4.67 5.76
N GLU A 140 21.09 3.54 5.97
CA GLU A 140 21.52 2.24 5.49
C GLU A 140 21.48 2.13 3.96
N VAL A 141 20.47 2.73 3.31
CA VAL A 141 20.39 2.79 1.84
C VAL A 141 21.56 3.59 1.26
N ASP A 142 21.89 4.73 1.86
CA ASP A 142 22.99 5.57 1.41
C ASP A 142 24.35 4.89 1.64
N ASP A 143 24.54 4.26 2.80
CA ASP A 143 25.74 3.50 3.12
C ASP A 143 25.93 2.30 2.18
N ALA A 144 24.87 1.51 1.93
CA ALA A 144 24.90 0.42 0.97
C ALA A 144 25.26 0.91 -0.44
N SER A 145 24.66 2.02 -0.86
CA SER A 145 24.89 2.63 -2.18
C SER A 145 26.35 3.10 -2.33
N ARG A 146 26.91 3.73 -1.29
CA ARG A 146 28.33 4.12 -1.26
C ARG A 146 29.24 2.91 -1.37
N LEU A 147 29.06 1.91 -0.49
CA LEU A 147 29.86 0.68 -0.48
C LEU A 147 29.80 -0.07 -1.82
N MET A 148 28.63 -0.05 -2.47
CA MET A 148 28.45 -0.72 -3.74
C MET A 148 29.12 0.04 -4.90
N ARG A 149 29.10 1.38 -4.87
CA ARG A 149 29.85 2.20 -5.86
C ARG A 149 31.36 2.05 -5.71
N GLU A 150 31.87 1.99 -4.50
CA GLU A 150 33.31 1.78 -4.23
C GLU A 150 33.82 0.44 -4.80
N ARG A 151 32.94 -0.57 -4.88
CA ARG A 151 33.28 -1.91 -5.35
C ARG A 151 32.98 -2.13 -6.84
N CYS A 152 32.18 -1.27 -7.46
CA CYS A 152 31.93 -1.29 -8.91
C CYS A 152 33.05 -0.54 -9.64
N GLU A 153 33.98 -1.28 -10.25
CA GLU A 153 34.88 -0.71 -11.25
C GLU A 153 34.13 -0.55 -12.59
N ASN A 154 34.35 0.54 -13.32
CA ASN A 154 33.89 0.77 -14.70
C ASN A 154 32.38 0.95 -15.00
N ASN A 155 31.52 1.22 -14.01
CA ASN A 155 30.07 1.43 -14.21
C ASN A 155 29.30 0.22 -14.77
N ASP A 156 29.75 -1.01 -14.46
CA ASP A 156 29.08 -2.25 -14.89
C ASP A 156 27.69 -2.48 -14.24
N MET A 157 27.32 -1.67 -13.24
CA MET A 157 26.03 -1.73 -12.55
C MET A 157 25.47 -0.33 -12.30
N LEU A 158 24.20 -0.12 -12.63
CA LEU A 158 23.46 1.09 -12.27
C LEU A 158 22.92 0.96 -10.84
N ILE A 159 23.36 1.86 -9.95
CA ILE A 159 22.97 1.85 -8.54
C ILE A 159 22.00 3.01 -8.27
N LEU A 160 20.74 2.67 -8.03
CA LEU A 160 19.65 3.59 -7.71
C LEU A 160 19.25 3.46 -6.24
N ARG A 161 18.82 4.56 -5.64
CA ARG A 161 18.35 4.62 -4.24
C ARG A 161 16.88 4.99 -4.24
N LEU A 162 16.10 4.42 -3.33
CA LEU A 162 14.69 4.74 -3.18
C LEU A 162 14.30 4.78 -1.70
N TYR A 163 13.82 5.92 -1.23
CA TYR A 163 13.24 6.11 0.11
C TYR A 163 12.30 7.34 0.12
N GLY A 164 11.41 7.42 1.10
CA GLY A 164 10.25 8.33 1.07
C GLY A 164 10.55 9.83 1.09
N SER A 165 11.75 10.26 1.49
CA SER A 165 12.17 11.67 1.52
C SER A 165 12.86 12.16 0.24
N LEU A 166 13.06 11.29 -0.77
CA LEU A 166 13.63 11.70 -2.06
C LEU A 166 12.73 12.69 -2.79
N SER A 167 13.33 13.63 -3.53
CA SER A 167 12.57 14.56 -4.35
C SER A 167 11.91 13.84 -5.55
N SER A 168 10.82 14.40 -6.09
CA SER A 168 10.14 13.81 -7.26
C SER A 168 10.96 13.76 -8.54
N ARG A 169 12.14 14.38 -8.59
CA ARG A 169 13.09 14.25 -9.71
C ARG A 169 14.08 13.10 -9.50
N GLU A 170 14.24 12.65 -8.25
CA GLU A 170 15.16 11.60 -7.83
C GLU A 170 14.43 10.26 -7.59
N GLN A 171 13.10 10.30 -7.42
CA GLN A 171 12.19 9.15 -7.47
C GLN A 171 11.82 8.82 -8.92
#